data_AF-A0A073J037-F1
#
_entry.id   AF-A0A073J037-F1
#
_cell.length_a   1.000
_cell.length_b   1.000
_cell.length_c   1.000
_cell.angle_alpha   90.00
_cell.angle_beta   90.00
_cell.angle_gamma   90.00
#
_symmetry.space_group_name_H-M   'P 1'
#
loop_
_entity.id
_entity.type
_entity.pdbx_description
1 polymer ?
#
loop_
_entity_poly.entity_id
_entity_poly.type
_entity_poly.pdbx_seq_one_letter_code
_entity_poly.pdbx_strand_id
1 'polypeptide(L)' 'MILQDNLGPNGDTIYNALMHAHEGLTEAESHALNARLVLMLINEVADPDRIAALLQEARRPASSV' A
#
# COMPACT_ATOMS: atom_id res chain seq x y z
N MET A 1 2.39 14.51 4.30
CA MET A 1 3.44 14.50 3.25
C MET A 1 2.80 13.89 2.00
N ILE A 2 2.89 14.54 0.83
CA ILE A 2 2.52 13.86 -0.43
C ILE A 2 3.53 12.72 -0.57
N LEU A 3 3.08 11.47 -0.53
CA LEU A 3 3.93 10.32 -0.85
C LEU A 3 4.53 10.62 -2.22
N GLN A 4 5.85 10.81 -2.26
CA GLN A 4 6.56 11.05 -3.49
C GLN A 4 6.32 9.82 -4.39
N ASP A 5 5.79 10.05 -5.58
CA ASP A 5 5.50 8.98 -6.51
C ASP A 5 6.81 8.31 -6.92
N ASN A 6 7.03 7.12 -6.37
CA ASN A 6 8.18 6.28 -6.67
C ASN A 6 7.88 5.27 -7.78
N LEU A 7 6.65 5.20 -8.29
CA LEU A 7 6.24 4.26 -9.33
C LEU A 7 6.58 4.79 -10.73
N GLY A 8 6.62 6.12 -10.90
CA GLY A 8 7.00 6.77 -12.14
C GLY A 8 6.14 6.29 -13.32
N PRO A 9 6.69 6.12 -14.53
CA PRO A 9 5.90 5.74 -15.72
C PRO A 9 5.26 4.35 -15.61
N ASN A 10 5.66 3.51 -14.65
CA ASN A 10 5.08 2.18 -14.43
C ASN A 10 3.91 2.18 -13.44
N GLY A 11 3.55 3.34 -12.88
CA GLY A 11 2.45 3.48 -11.93
C GLY A 11 1.18 2.79 -12.41
N ASP A 12 0.74 3.10 -13.62
CA ASP A 12 -0.48 2.55 -14.21
C ASP A 12 -0.47 1.01 -14.28
N THR A 13 0.68 0.41 -14.60
CA THR A 13 0.80 -1.04 -14.68
C THR A 13 0.66 -1.69 -13.30
N ILE A 14 1.26 -1.08 -12.27
CA ILE A 14 1.21 -1.59 -10.90
C ILE A 14 -0.19 -1.39 -10.31
N TYR A 15 -0.83 -0.24 -10.56
CA TYR A 15 -2.22 -0.01 -10.16
C TYR A 15 -3.18 -1.00 -10.82
N ASN A 16 -3.02 -1.27 -12.13
CA ASN A 16 -3.83 -2.27 -12.83
C ASN A 16 -3.63 -3.67 -12.25
N ALA A 17 -2.38 -4.06 -11.96
CA ALA A 17 -2.10 -5.36 -11.34
C ALA A 17 -2.75 -5.49 -9.94
N LEU A 18 -2.73 -4.42 -9.15
CA LEU A 18 -3.40 -4.39 -7.85
C LEU A 18 -4.92 -4.51 -7.99
N MET A 19 -5.52 -3.74 -8.89
CA MET A 19 -6.98 -3.82 -9.14
C MET A 19 -7.40 -5.20 -9.62
N HIS A 20 -6.63 -5.79 -10.53
CA HIS A 20 -6.89 -7.14 -11.03
C HIS A 20 -6.83 -8.19 -9.90
N ALA A 21 -5.91 -8.04 -8.95
CA ALA A 21 -5.82 -8.93 -7.79
C ALA A 21 -7.07 -8.89 -6.88
N HIS A 22 -7.88 -7.82 -6.95
CA HIS A 22 -9.13 -7.68 -6.21
C HIS A 22 -10.37 -8.18 -6.96
N GLU A 23 -10.27 -8.52 -8.24
CA GLU A 23 -11.42 -8.93 -9.05
C GLU A 23 -12.09 -10.20 -8.49
N GLY A 24 -13.42 -10.16 -8.32
CA GLY A 24 -14.20 -11.28 -7.82
C GLY A 24 -14.15 -11.50 -6.30
N LEU A 25 -13.37 -10.71 -5.56
CA LEU A 25 -13.31 -10.78 -4.10
C LEU A 25 -14.47 -10.01 -3.45
N THR A 26 -14.96 -10.54 -2.33
CA THR A 26 -15.81 -9.78 -1.40
C THR A 26 -14.99 -8.68 -0.72
N GLU A 27 -15.68 -7.73 -0.09
CA GLU A 27 -15.03 -6.66 0.70
C GLU A 27 -14.11 -7.23 1.79
N ALA A 28 -14.56 -8.26 2.52
CA ALA A 28 -13.76 -8.91 3.55
C ALA A 28 -12.50 -9.59 2.98
N GLU A 29 -12.62 -10.26 1.83
CA GLU A 29 -11.48 -10.88 1.15
C GLU A 29 -10.49 -9.84 0.59
N SER A 30 -11.01 -8.73 0.06
CA SER A 30 -10.23 -7.59 -0.40
C SER A 30 -9.42 -6.97 0.75
N HIS A 31 -10.04 -6.78 1.92
CA HIS A 31 -9.33 -6.36 3.13
C HIS A 31 -8.26 -7.38 3.57
N ALA A 32 -8.57 -8.67 3.51
CA ALA A 32 -7.61 -9.72 3.85
C ALA A 32 -6.42 -9.76 2.86
N LEU A 33 -6.66 -9.52 1.56
CA LEU A 33 -5.61 -9.36 0.56
C LEU A 33 -4.70 -8.19 0.92
N ASN A 34 -5.27 -7.01 1.18
CA ASN A 34 -4.51 -5.82 1.56
C ASN A 34 -3.66 -6.04 2.81
N ALA A 35 -4.22 -6.70 3.84
CA ALA A 35 -3.46 -7.02 5.05
C ALA A 35 -2.25 -7.93 4.76
N ARG A 36 -2.43 -8.98 3.95
CA ARG A 36 -1.33 -9.87 3.54
C ARG A 36 -0.27 -9.13 2.74
N LEU A 37 -0.68 -8.28 1.80
CA LEU A 37 0.23 -7.48 0.98
C LEU A 37 1.06 -6.53 1.86
N VAL A 38 0.45 -5.84 2.83
CA VAL A 38 1.17 -4.98 3.78
C VAL A 38 2.21 -5.78 4.57
N LEU A 39 1.88 -6.97 5.06
CA LEU A 39 2.84 -7.82 5.79
C LEU A 39 4.02 -8.25 4.91
N MET A 40 3.77 -8.61 3.65
CA MET A 40 4.84 -8.93 2.70
C MET A 40 5.73 -7.70 2.43
N LEU A 41 5.15 -6.52 2.19
CA LEU A 41 5.92 -5.30 1.98
C LEU A 41 6.76 -4.89 3.21
N ILE A 42 6.23 -5.07 4.41
CA ILE A 42 6.99 -4.87 5.66
C ILE A 42 8.21 -5.79 5.71
N ASN A 43 8.02 -7.07 5.34
CA ASN A 43 9.11 -8.04 5.26
C ASN A 43 10.15 -7.65 4.20
N GLU A 44 9.72 -7.23 3.00
CA GLU A 44 10.63 -6.80 1.92
C GLU A 44 11.44 -5.54 2.29
N VAL A 45 10.85 -4.60 3.04
CA VAL A 45 11.54 -3.37 3.46
C VAL A 45 12.59 -3.66 4.54
N ALA A 46 12.32 -4.58 5.47
CA ALA A 46 13.23 -5.06 6.52
C ALA A 46 13.98 -3.97 7.33
N ASP A 47 13.39 -2.77 7.48
CA ASP A 47 13.96 -1.63 8.20
C ASP A 47 12.98 -1.13 9.28
N PRO A 48 13.21 -1.44 10.57
CA PRO A 48 12.31 -1.07 11.66
C PRO A 48 12.05 0.43 11.78
N ASP A 49 13.07 1.27 11.58
CA ASP A 49 12.96 2.72 11.73
C ASP A 49 12.14 3.31 10.58
N ARG A 50 12.37 2.82 9.35
CA ARG A 50 11.57 3.19 8.18
C ARG A 50 10.11 2.76 8.33
N ILE A 51 9.87 1.54 8.80
CA ILE A 51 8.51 1.03 9.04
C ILE A 51 7.80 1.88 10.10
N ALA A 52 8.47 2.22 11.20
CA ALA A 52 7.90 3.07 12.26
C ALA A 52 7.52 4.46 11.73
N ALA A 53 8.38 5.08 10.91
CA ALA A 53 8.09 6.36 10.28
C ALA A 53 6.87 6.29 9.34
N LEU A 54 6.77 5.23 8.52
CA LEU A 54 5.63 5.01 7.62
C LEU A 54 4.31 4.82 8.39
N LEU A 55 4.33 4.06 9.48
CA LEU A 55 3.16 3.88 10.35
C LEU A 55 2.71 5.20 10.99
N GLN A 56 3.65 6.04 11.43
CA GLN A 56 3.32 7.37 11.96
C GLN A 56 2.71 8.28 10.90
N GLU A 57 3.19 8.24 9.66
CA GLU A 57 2.58 8.99 8.55
C GLU A 57 1.17 8.48 8.23
N ALA A 58 0.99 7.16 8.12
CA ALA A 58 -0.29 6.54 7.77
C ALA A 58 -1.40 6.79 8.81
N ARG A 59 -1.04 7.09 10.07
CA ARG A 59 -2.00 7.49 11.11
C ARG A 59 -2.52 8.92 10.95
N ARG A 60 -1.87 9.76 10.14
CA ARG A 60 -2.37 11.10 9.87
C ARG A 60 -3.58 10.99 8.95
N PRO A 61 -4.66 11.74 9.20
CA PRO A 61 -5.81 11.75 8.31
C PRO A 61 -5.34 12.15 6.91
N ALA A 62 -5.82 11.43 5.88
CA ALA A 62 -5.60 11.82 4.50
C ALA A 62 -6.04 13.28 4.36
N SER A 63 -5.09 14.16 4.05
CA SER A 63 -5.41 15.58 3.91
C SER A 63 -6.32 15.71 2.71
N SER A 64 -7.57 16.10 2.95
CA SER A 64 -8.54 16.42 1.92
C SER A 64 -7.97 17.57 1.08
N VAL A 65 -7.56 17.25 -0.14
CA VAL A 65 -7.33 18.23 -1.22
C VAL A 65 -8.37 17.96 -2.28
#